data_AF-A0A6G3PEU5-F1
#
_entry.id   AF-A0A6G3PEU5-F1
#
_cell.length_a   1.000
_cell.length_b   1.000
_cell.length_c   1.000
_cell.angle_alpha   90.00
_cell.angle_beta   90.00
_cell.angle_gamma   90.00
#
_symmetry.space_group_name_H-M   'P 1'
#
loop_
_entity.id
_entity.type
_entity.pdbx_description
1 polymer ?
#
loop_
_entity_poly.entity_id
_entity_poly.type
_entity_poly.pdbx_seq_one_letter_code
_entity_poly.pdbx_strand_id
1 'polypeptide(L)'
;MRSSQPETGKAAWSTSLKIPRAWAEGDSSTPEAQMVGFAGGNVIVTVNTGYNAVTAGIDIATHQVRWTAQNVRTRAVTAEAAVGVDILDGFGPDQLVGLDPATGKEKWRAERNAGDTTVESAGPSLVRAWGWAEDGGARFDRLLKSGTGKVQADVPKGLDNSSCPFDQAQTLVCTSQSLLVALDSTSGKEI
;
A
#
# COMPACT_ATOMS: atom_id res chain seq x y z
N MET A 1 -10.78 12.22 8.47
CA MET A 1 -10.12 11.38 9.51
C MET A 1 -10.21 12.09 10.86
N ARG A 2 -10.41 11.36 11.97
CA ARG A 2 -10.37 11.91 13.34
C ARG A 2 -9.26 11.22 14.12
N SER A 3 -8.37 11.99 14.75
CA SER A 3 -7.45 11.49 15.78
C SER A 3 -8.07 11.69 17.15
N SER A 4 -7.79 10.85 18.15
CA SER A 4 -8.31 11.00 19.52
C SER A 4 -7.19 11.14 20.56
N GLN A 5 -7.45 11.91 21.61
CA GLN A 5 -6.58 11.97 22.78
C GLN A 5 -6.72 10.68 23.58
N PRO A 6 -5.62 9.96 23.87
CA PRO A 6 -5.68 8.67 24.55
C PRO A 6 -6.42 8.72 25.90
N GLU A 7 -6.27 9.84 26.61
CA GLU A 7 -6.77 9.97 27.98
C GLU A 7 -8.24 10.40 28.06
N THR A 8 -8.75 11.08 27.03
CA THR A 8 -10.09 11.68 27.06
C THR A 8 -11.03 11.13 25.99
N GLY A 9 -10.50 10.40 25.00
CA GLY A 9 -11.24 9.94 23.81
C GLY A 9 -11.74 11.07 22.91
N LYS A 10 -11.46 12.34 23.24
CA LYS A 10 -11.89 13.50 22.45
C LYS A 10 -11.07 13.60 21.19
N ALA A 11 -11.70 14.03 20.10
CA ALA A 11 -11.00 14.24 18.85
C ALA A 11 -9.90 15.32 19.03
N ALA A 12 -8.64 14.95 18.82
CA ALA A 12 -7.50 15.87 18.86
C ALA A 12 -7.48 16.78 17.62
N TRP A 13 -7.81 16.22 16.45
CA TRP A 13 -7.98 16.97 15.20
C TRP A 13 -8.81 16.18 14.20
N SER A 14 -9.30 16.88 13.17
CA SER A 14 -9.97 16.27 12.02
C SER A 14 -9.61 16.97 10.72
N THR A 15 -9.37 16.18 9.68
CA THR A 15 -9.10 16.66 8.32
C THR A 15 -10.14 16.14 7.36
N SER A 16 -10.66 17.04 6.52
CA SER A 16 -11.60 16.74 5.45
C SER A 16 -10.86 16.51 4.15
N LEU A 17 -11.06 15.34 3.54
CA LEU A 17 -10.57 15.03 2.19
C LEU A 17 -11.72 15.20 1.21
N LYS A 18 -11.50 15.95 0.13
CA LYS A 18 -12.47 16.05 -0.96
C LYS A 18 -12.36 14.81 -1.82
N ILE A 19 -13.44 14.02 -1.87
CA ILE A 19 -13.59 12.91 -2.81
C ILE A 19 -14.47 13.33 -3.98
N PRO A 20 -14.19 12.85 -5.22
CA PRO A 20 -15.02 13.16 -6.37
C PRO A 20 -16.47 12.74 -6.14
N ARG A 21 -17.41 13.65 -6.44
CA ARG A 21 -18.85 13.40 -6.26
C ARG A 21 -19.35 12.20 -7.08
N ALA A 22 -18.74 11.95 -8.23
CA ALA A 22 -19.06 10.82 -9.11
C ALA A 22 -18.95 9.46 -8.40
N TRP A 23 -18.09 9.31 -7.38
CA TRP A 23 -17.97 8.07 -6.61
C TRP A 23 -19.25 7.76 -5.80
N ALA A 24 -20.00 8.78 -5.41
CA ALA A 24 -21.27 8.62 -4.68
C ALA A 24 -22.47 8.43 -5.61
N GLU A 25 -22.32 8.71 -6.91
CA GLU A 25 -23.41 8.69 -7.89
C GLU A 25 -23.33 7.47 -8.83
N GLY A 26 -22.14 6.89 -9.03
CA GLY A 26 -21.91 5.76 -9.95
C GLY A 26 -21.70 4.39 -9.29
N ASP A 27 -21.25 4.35 -8.04
CA ASP A 27 -20.91 3.11 -7.33
C ASP A 27 -21.90 2.84 -6.20
N SER A 28 -22.42 1.61 -6.11
CA SER A 28 -23.22 1.17 -4.94
C SER A 28 -22.36 0.96 -3.68
N SER A 29 -21.03 1.09 -3.79
CA SER A 29 -20.08 0.90 -2.70
C SER A 29 -19.91 2.17 -1.86
N THR A 30 -19.96 2.00 -0.55
CA THR A 30 -19.68 3.09 0.41
C THR A 30 -18.17 3.38 0.42
N PRO A 31 -17.73 4.64 0.23
CA PRO A 31 -16.31 4.99 0.34
C PRO A 31 -15.76 4.65 1.74
N GLU A 32 -14.65 3.91 1.76
CA GLU A 32 -13.93 3.55 2.98
C GLU A 32 -12.61 4.31 3.06
N ALA A 33 -12.32 4.91 4.23
CA ALA A 33 -11.07 5.57 4.51
C ALA A 33 -10.19 4.73 5.43
N GLN A 34 -8.97 4.42 5.00
CA GLN A 34 -7.99 3.65 5.75
C GLN A 34 -6.71 4.48 5.96
N MET A 35 -6.18 4.47 7.19
CA MET A 35 -4.80 4.92 7.45
C MET A 35 -3.85 3.80 7.05
N VAL A 36 -2.89 4.11 6.17
CA VAL A 36 -1.95 3.13 5.63
C VAL A 36 -0.63 3.15 6.38
N GLY A 37 -0.14 4.34 6.75
CA GLY A 37 1.09 4.48 7.52
C GLY A 37 1.57 5.93 7.62
N PHE A 38 2.80 6.11 8.11
CA PHE A 38 3.42 7.42 8.34
C PHE A 38 4.80 7.46 7.70
N ALA A 39 5.06 8.46 6.86
CA ALA A 39 6.37 8.71 6.26
C ALA A 39 6.42 10.14 5.68
N GLY A 40 7.62 10.69 5.48
CA GLY A 40 7.80 12.01 4.87
C GLY A 40 7.15 13.16 5.65
N GLY A 41 6.91 12.99 6.96
CA GLY A 41 6.20 13.95 7.80
C GLY A 41 4.68 13.98 7.56
N ASN A 42 4.12 12.96 6.93
CA ASN A 42 2.69 12.84 6.62
C ASN A 42 2.07 11.56 7.22
N VAL A 43 0.80 11.65 7.59
CA VAL A 43 -0.10 10.49 7.67
C VAL A 43 -0.56 10.17 6.26
N ILE A 44 -0.36 8.95 5.80
CA ILE A 44 -0.81 8.48 4.49
C ILE A 44 -2.15 7.78 4.66
N VAL A 45 -3.14 8.27 3.95
CA VAL A 45 -4.53 7.81 4.01
C VAL A 45 -5.00 7.49 2.61
N THR A 46 -5.70 6.38 2.46
CA THR A 46 -6.38 6.03 1.21
C THR A 46 -7.87 6.00 1.43
N VAL A 47 -8.63 6.63 0.53
CA VAL A 47 -10.08 6.50 0.45
C VAL A 47 -10.43 5.76 -0.83
N ASN A 48 -11.26 4.73 -0.77
CA ASN A 48 -11.58 3.90 -1.93
C ASN A 48 -13.02 3.36 -1.91
N THR A 49 -13.57 3.03 -3.09
CA THR A 49 -14.90 2.40 -3.29
C THR A 49 -14.79 0.99 -3.88
N GLY A 50 -13.58 0.43 -3.95
CA GLY A 50 -13.28 -0.78 -4.75
C GLY A 50 -12.95 -0.47 -6.21
N TYR A 51 -13.69 0.46 -6.85
CA TYR A 51 -13.47 0.86 -8.25
C TYR A 51 -12.68 2.16 -8.40
N ASN A 52 -12.71 2.99 -7.36
CA ASN A 52 -12.02 4.26 -7.32
C ASN A 52 -11.15 4.36 -6.08
N ALA A 53 -10.04 5.10 -6.17
CA ALA A 53 -9.19 5.39 -5.04
C ALA A 53 -8.56 6.77 -5.11
N VAL A 54 -8.27 7.32 -3.93
CA VAL A 54 -7.47 8.52 -3.76
C VAL A 54 -6.59 8.29 -2.55
N THR A 55 -5.29 8.50 -2.72
CA THR A 55 -4.35 8.55 -1.60
C THR A 55 -4.05 10.01 -1.28
N ALA A 56 -3.95 10.36 -0.01
CA ALA A 56 -3.56 11.68 0.46
C ALA A 56 -2.45 11.59 1.52
N GLY A 57 -1.52 12.53 1.45
CA GLY A 57 -0.58 12.82 2.54
C GLY A 57 -1.09 13.99 3.37
N ILE A 58 -1.33 13.75 4.66
CA ILE A 58 -1.77 14.76 5.63
C ILE A 58 -0.59 15.13 6.51
N ASP A 59 -0.23 16.41 6.53
CA ASP A 59 0.82 16.95 7.38
C ASP A 59 0.56 16.63 8.86
N ILE A 60 1.51 16.00 9.54
CA ILE A 60 1.34 15.63 10.95
C ILE A 60 1.34 16.86 11.87
N ALA A 61 2.07 17.92 11.52
CA ALA A 61 2.19 19.13 12.33
C ALA A 61 1.02 20.09 12.11
N THR A 62 0.56 20.24 10.86
CA THR A 62 -0.51 21.21 10.52
C THR A 62 -1.88 20.58 10.35
N HIS A 63 -1.96 19.25 10.25
CA HIS A 63 -3.17 18.48 9.96
C HIS A 63 -3.85 18.87 8.63
N GLN A 64 -3.13 19.52 7.72
CA GLN A 64 -3.62 19.89 6.39
C GLN A 64 -3.23 18.83 5.35
N VAL A 65 -4.08 18.66 4.33
CA VAL A 65 -3.73 17.84 3.17
C VAL A 65 -2.57 18.53 2.42
N ARG A 66 -1.42 17.88 2.33
CA ARG A 66 -0.27 18.38 1.56
C ARG A 66 -0.35 18.02 0.09
N TRP A 67 -0.79 16.79 -0.20
CA TRP A 67 -0.86 16.26 -1.56
C TRP A 67 -1.94 15.20 -1.66
N THR A 68 -2.41 14.97 -2.89
CA THR A 68 -3.30 13.87 -3.26
C THR A 68 -2.81 13.19 -4.53
N ALA A 69 -3.06 11.88 -4.63
CA ALA A 69 -2.83 11.07 -5.81
C ALA A 69 -4.16 10.40 -6.18
N GLN A 70 -4.69 10.77 -7.35
CA GLN A 70 -5.94 10.21 -7.87
C GLN A 70 -5.68 8.79 -8.42
N ASN A 71 -6.68 7.93 -8.35
CA ASN A 71 -6.69 6.52 -8.80
C ASN A 71 -5.70 5.60 -8.08
N VAL A 72 -4.79 6.14 -7.26
CA VAL A 72 -3.83 5.34 -6.51
C VAL A 72 -4.44 4.89 -5.18
N ARG A 73 -4.51 3.57 -5.00
CA ARG A 73 -4.79 2.89 -3.74
C ARG A 73 -3.49 2.44 -3.10
N THR A 74 -2.95 3.27 -2.21
CA THR A 74 -1.78 2.91 -1.40
C THR A 74 -2.17 1.86 -0.38
N ARG A 75 -1.32 0.84 -0.21
CA ARG A 75 -1.55 -0.28 0.74
C ARG A 75 -0.36 -0.54 1.65
N ALA A 76 0.82 -0.04 1.30
CA ALA A 76 2.02 -0.16 2.09
C ALA A 76 2.78 1.18 2.16
N VAL A 77 3.36 1.48 3.32
CA VAL A 77 4.21 2.66 3.51
C VAL A 77 5.51 2.23 4.15
N THR A 78 6.60 2.74 3.59
CA THR A 78 7.98 2.61 4.09
C THR A 78 8.57 4.02 4.22
N ALA A 79 9.77 4.14 4.78
CA ALA A 79 10.48 5.41 4.81
C ALA A 79 10.76 5.98 3.39
N GLU A 80 10.92 5.10 2.40
CA GLU A 80 11.31 5.48 1.04
C GLU A 80 10.13 5.73 0.10
N ALA A 81 9.00 5.05 0.31
CA ALA A 81 7.86 5.12 -0.59
C ALA A 81 6.53 4.73 0.06
N ALA A 82 5.46 5.37 -0.41
CA ALA A 82 4.08 4.92 -0.27
C ALA A 82 3.75 4.10 -1.53
N VAL A 83 3.57 2.80 -1.36
CA VAL A 83 3.39 1.85 -2.46
C VAL A 83 1.95 1.38 -2.53
N GLY A 84 1.42 1.35 -3.74
CA GLY A 84 0.05 0.98 -4.03
C GLY A 84 -0.14 0.47 -5.44
N VAL A 85 -1.41 0.43 -5.83
CA VAL A 85 -1.85 0.14 -7.19
C VAL A 85 -2.56 1.36 -7.75
N ASP A 86 -2.29 1.67 -9.00
CA ASP A 86 -3.09 2.58 -9.81
C ASP A 86 -4.28 1.80 -10.39
N ILE A 87 -5.48 2.14 -9.93
CA ILE A 87 -6.75 1.50 -10.33
C ILE A 87 -7.23 2.20 -11.60
N LEU A 88 -6.73 1.75 -12.74
CA LEU A 88 -7.03 2.31 -14.05
C LEU A 88 -8.40 1.80 -14.52
N ASP A 89 -9.33 2.71 -14.80
CA ASP A 89 -10.66 2.44 -15.40
C ASP A 89 -11.48 1.33 -14.70
N GLY A 90 -11.54 1.31 -13.36
CA GLY A 90 -12.34 0.35 -12.59
C GLY A 90 -11.59 -0.94 -12.26
N PHE A 91 -12.21 -2.12 -12.47
CA PHE A 91 -11.58 -3.45 -12.29
C PHE A 91 -10.62 -3.77 -13.46
N GLY A 92 -9.73 -2.82 -13.76
CA GLY A 92 -8.73 -2.95 -14.81
C GLY A 92 -7.46 -3.67 -14.31
N PRO A 93 -6.52 -3.95 -15.23
CA PRO A 93 -5.20 -4.40 -14.85
C PRO A 93 -4.53 -3.36 -13.93
N ASP A 94 -4.23 -3.78 -12.70
CA ASP A 94 -3.55 -2.92 -11.73
C ASP A 94 -2.11 -2.65 -12.20
N GLN A 95 -1.64 -1.45 -11.92
CA GLN A 95 -0.24 -1.09 -12.11
C GLN A 95 0.38 -0.69 -10.77
N LEU A 96 1.46 -1.37 -10.38
CA LEU A 96 2.17 -0.99 -9.16
C LEU A 96 2.81 0.38 -9.32
N VAL A 97 2.64 1.21 -8.29
CA VAL A 97 3.17 2.57 -8.25
C VAL A 97 3.80 2.84 -6.88
N GLY A 98 4.96 3.50 -6.89
CA GLY A 98 5.60 4.02 -5.70
C GLY A 98 5.60 5.53 -5.70
N LEU A 99 5.02 6.13 -4.67
CA LEU A 99 4.98 7.57 -4.47
C LEU A 99 6.01 7.99 -3.41
N ASP A 100 6.61 9.15 -3.60
CA ASP A 100 7.37 9.85 -2.58
C ASP A 100 6.42 10.23 -1.42
N PRO A 101 6.65 9.75 -0.18
CA PRO A 101 5.70 9.99 0.92
C PRO A 101 5.60 11.45 1.34
N ALA A 102 6.63 12.26 1.11
CA ALA A 102 6.65 13.66 1.49
C ALA A 102 5.82 14.51 0.52
N THR A 103 5.88 14.20 -0.78
CA THR A 103 5.38 15.06 -1.87
C THR A 103 4.24 14.45 -2.69
N GLY A 104 4.00 13.15 -2.59
CA GLY A 104 3.02 12.43 -3.41
C GLY A 104 3.44 12.24 -4.86
N LYS A 105 4.66 12.65 -5.24
CA LYS A 105 5.17 12.48 -6.61
C LYS A 105 5.50 11.03 -6.88
N GLU A 106 5.17 10.55 -8.07
CA GLU A 106 5.58 9.23 -8.52
C GLU A 106 7.11 9.12 -8.60
N LYS A 107 7.65 8.09 -7.95
CA LYS A 107 9.07 7.70 -8.00
C LYS A 107 9.31 6.64 -9.06
N TRP A 108 8.37 5.72 -9.19
CA TRP A 108 8.45 4.59 -10.12
C TRP A 108 7.06 4.01 -10.35
N ARG A 109 6.97 3.27 -11.45
CA ARG A 109 5.78 2.53 -11.89
C ARG A 109 6.23 1.26 -12.59
N ALA A 110 5.60 0.15 -12.25
CA ALA A 110 5.88 -1.14 -12.88
C ALA A 110 5.11 -1.29 -14.20
N GLU A 111 5.35 -2.37 -14.94
CA GLU A 111 4.46 -2.78 -16.03
C GLU A 111 3.06 -3.13 -15.48
N ARG A 112 2.05 -3.20 -16.36
CA ARG A 112 0.70 -3.59 -15.95
C ARG A 112 0.69 -5.06 -15.54
N ASN A 113 -0.22 -5.40 -14.65
CA ASN A 113 -0.46 -6.78 -14.22
C ASN A 113 -1.78 -7.27 -14.83
N ALA A 114 -1.94 -8.59 -15.00
CA ALA A 114 -3.22 -9.17 -15.34
C ALA A 114 -4.15 -9.12 -14.11
N GLY A 115 -5.02 -8.10 -14.05
CA GLY A 115 -6.01 -7.93 -12.98
C GLY A 115 -5.42 -7.47 -11.65
N ASP A 116 -6.09 -7.87 -10.55
CA ASP A 116 -5.84 -7.35 -9.21
C ASP A 116 -4.44 -7.68 -8.68
N THR A 117 -3.78 -6.66 -8.13
CA THR A 117 -2.50 -6.78 -7.46
C THR A 117 -2.63 -6.36 -5.99
N THR A 118 -2.06 -7.16 -5.10
CA THR A 118 -1.99 -6.82 -3.68
C THR A 118 -0.56 -6.44 -3.30
N VAL A 119 -0.46 -5.47 -2.39
CA VAL A 119 0.79 -4.97 -1.83
C VAL A 119 0.66 -4.90 -0.33
N GLU A 120 1.70 -5.33 0.38
CA GLU A 120 1.83 -5.22 1.83
C GLU A 120 3.23 -4.75 2.22
N SER A 121 3.35 -4.08 3.37
CA SER A 121 4.66 -3.75 3.93
C SER A 121 5.39 -5.02 4.34
N ALA A 122 6.65 -5.16 3.93
CA ALA A 122 7.48 -6.33 4.22
C ALA A 122 8.77 -5.97 4.99
N GLY A 123 8.81 -4.79 5.59
CA GLY A 123 9.96 -4.27 6.31
C GLY A 123 10.17 -2.77 6.11
N PRO A 124 11.30 -2.24 6.58
CA PRO A 124 11.59 -0.80 6.50
C PRO A 124 11.85 -0.30 5.07
N SER A 125 12.27 -1.17 4.15
CA SER A 125 12.62 -0.83 2.75
C SER A 125 12.05 -1.81 1.71
N LEU A 126 11.29 -2.82 2.14
CA LEU A 126 10.69 -3.82 1.27
C LEU A 126 9.18 -3.78 1.34
N VAL A 127 8.55 -4.07 0.22
CA VAL A 127 7.12 -4.38 0.10
C VAL A 127 6.97 -5.75 -0.55
N ARG A 128 5.99 -6.53 -0.12
CA ARG A 128 5.58 -7.76 -0.81
C ARG A 128 4.50 -7.38 -1.80
N ALA A 129 4.61 -7.87 -3.03
CA ALA A 129 3.60 -7.69 -4.06
C ALA A 129 3.28 -9.04 -4.72
N TRP A 130 2.00 -9.32 -4.88
CA TRP A 130 1.54 -10.51 -5.58
C TRP A 130 0.30 -10.22 -6.44
N GLY A 131 0.19 -10.97 -7.53
CA GLY A 131 -0.82 -10.79 -8.56
C GLY A 131 -0.52 -11.70 -9.75
N TRP A 132 -0.96 -11.30 -10.93
CA TRP A 132 -0.72 -12.04 -12.16
C TRP A 132 0.01 -11.15 -13.17
N ALA A 133 1.01 -11.69 -13.87
CA ALA A 133 1.72 -10.95 -14.91
C ALA A 133 0.82 -10.73 -16.14
N GLU A 134 0.99 -9.59 -16.83
CA GLU A 134 0.24 -9.28 -18.06
C GLU A 134 0.53 -10.32 -19.18
N ASP A 135 1.79 -10.73 -19.34
CA ASP A 135 2.17 -11.74 -20.34
C ASP A 135 1.90 -13.16 -19.83
N GLY A 136 0.84 -13.78 -20.35
CA GLY A 136 0.50 -15.18 -20.11
C GLY A 136 -0.17 -15.48 -18.75
N GLY A 137 -0.42 -14.47 -17.90
CA GLY A 137 -1.17 -14.65 -16.66
C GLY A 137 -0.45 -15.51 -15.62
N ALA A 138 0.89 -15.54 -15.62
CA ALA A 138 1.63 -16.26 -14.58
C ALA A 138 1.49 -15.55 -13.23
N ARG A 139 1.17 -16.30 -12.17
CA ARG A 139 1.14 -15.77 -10.80
C ARG A 139 2.55 -15.33 -10.39
N PHE A 140 2.66 -14.18 -9.74
CA PHE A 140 3.89 -13.75 -9.10
C PHE A 140 3.66 -13.43 -7.62
N ASP A 141 4.71 -13.61 -6.83
CA ASP A 141 4.78 -13.22 -5.42
C ASP A 141 6.23 -12.84 -5.09
N ARG A 142 6.47 -11.54 -4.90
CA ARG A 142 7.82 -10.98 -4.88
C ARG A 142 7.98 -9.94 -3.80
N LEU A 143 9.19 -9.85 -3.27
CA LEU A 143 9.66 -8.73 -2.46
C LEU A 143 10.29 -7.69 -3.38
N LEU A 144 9.83 -6.45 -3.28
CA LEU A 144 10.30 -5.32 -4.07
C LEU A 144 10.96 -4.28 -3.16
N LYS A 145 12.01 -3.64 -3.65
CA LYS A 145 12.58 -2.44 -3.00
C LYS A 145 11.59 -1.29 -3.11
N SER A 146 11.06 -0.82 -1.99
CA SER A 146 9.97 0.16 -1.98
C SER A 146 10.37 1.47 -2.67
N GLY A 147 11.62 1.93 -2.54
CA GLY A 147 12.09 3.15 -3.19
C GLY A 147 12.20 3.10 -4.71
N THR A 148 12.23 1.91 -5.34
CA THR A 148 12.52 1.76 -6.79
C THR A 148 11.60 0.81 -7.55
N GLY A 149 10.81 0.00 -6.87
CA GLY A 149 9.97 -1.04 -7.48
C GLY A 149 10.73 -2.25 -7.99
N LYS A 150 12.07 -2.28 -7.88
CA LYS A 150 12.90 -3.39 -8.35
C LYS A 150 12.70 -4.63 -7.49
N VAL A 151 12.61 -5.79 -8.13
CA VAL A 151 12.57 -7.09 -7.45
C VAL A 151 13.86 -7.29 -6.65
N GLN A 152 13.68 -7.61 -5.37
CA GLN A 152 14.73 -7.98 -4.43
C GLN A 152 14.84 -9.52 -4.33
N ALA A 153 13.71 -10.20 -4.20
CA ALA A 153 13.63 -11.65 -4.10
C ALA A 153 12.23 -12.14 -4.50
N ASP A 154 12.11 -13.39 -4.91
CA ASP A 154 10.82 -14.09 -4.97
C ASP A 154 10.48 -14.64 -3.58
N VAL A 155 9.20 -14.65 -3.22
CA VAL A 155 8.74 -15.29 -1.99
C VAL A 155 8.82 -16.82 -2.16
N PRO A 156 9.28 -17.59 -1.15
CA PRO A 156 9.35 -19.05 -1.25
C PRO A 156 8.01 -19.70 -1.66
N LYS A 157 8.10 -20.75 -2.48
CA LYS A 157 6.93 -21.52 -2.92
C LYS A 157 6.21 -22.14 -1.72
N GLY A 158 4.88 -22.26 -1.81
CA GLY A 158 4.04 -22.80 -0.72
C GLY A 158 3.60 -21.76 0.31
N LEU A 159 3.98 -20.50 0.11
CA LEU A 159 3.50 -19.33 0.84
C LEU A 159 2.39 -18.58 0.07
N ASP A 160 1.80 -19.20 -0.94
CA ASP A 160 0.67 -18.62 -1.66
C ASP A 160 -0.48 -18.29 -0.70
N ASN A 161 -1.00 -17.07 -0.77
CA ASN A 161 -2.08 -16.56 0.09
C ASN A 161 -1.76 -16.62 1.61
N SER A 162 -0.47 -16.69 1.97
CA SER A 162 -0.03 -16.59 3.37
C SER A 162 0.00 -15.15 3.85
N SER A 163 -0.27 -14.95 5.14
CA SER A 163 0.06 -13.70 5.82
C SER A 163 1.55 -13.69 6.15
N CYS A 164 2.21 -12.57 5.90
CA CYS A 164 3.61 -12.36 6.18
C CYS A 164 3.79 -11.07 6.99
N PRO A 165 3.41 -11.03 8.27
CA PRO A 165 3.66 -9.87 9.14
C PRO A 165 5.16 -9.62 9.34
N PHE A 166 5.53 -8.34 9.32
CA PHE A 166 6.84 -7.87 9.76
C PHE A 166 6.87 -7.77 11.29
N ASP A 167 7.92 -8.31 11.92
CA ASP A 167 8.12 -8.32 13.38
C ASP A 167 8.48 -6.95 13.97
N GLN A 168 8.55 -5.91 13.13
CA GLN A 168 8.98 -4.55 13.47
C GLN A 168 10.46 -4.42 13.84
N ALA A 169 11.28 -5.43 13.56
CA ALA A 169 12.72 -5.41 13.80
C ALA A 169 13.49 -5.79 12.54
N GLN A 170 13.49 -7.07 12.17
CA GLN A 170 14.34 -7.59 11.10
C GLN A 170 13.72 -8.76 10.32
N THR A 171 12.57 -9.29 10.72
CA THR A 171 12.05 -10.54 10.18
C THR A 171 10.62 -10.40 9.66
N LEU A 172 10.39 -10.93 8.46
CA LEU A 172 9.07 -11.21 7.93
C LEU A 172 8.70 -12.66 8.31
N VAL A 173 7.64 -12.85 9.09
CA VAL A 173 7.21 -14.19 9.52
C VAL A 173 6.03 -14.61 8.65
N CYS A 174 6.26 -15.52 7.72
CA CYS A 174 5.24 -16.00 6.80
C CYS A 174 4.64 -17.30 7.28
N THR A 175 3.30 -17.35 7.38
CA THR A 175 2.57 -18.54 7.81
C THR A 175 1.56 -18.98 6.77
N SER A 176 1.66 -20.24 6.32
CA SER A 176 0.63 -20.94 5.57
C SER A 176 0.07 -22.11 6.39
N GLN A 177 -0.84 -22.90 5.83
CA GLN A 177 -1.43 -24.05 6.54
C GLN A 177 -0.40 -25.10 6.97
N SER A 178 0.71 -25.22 6.26
CA SER A 178 1.71 -26.27 6.46
C SER A 178 3.13 -25.75 6.62
N LEU A 179 3.35 -24.43 6.54
CA LEU A 179 4.68 -23.84 6.50
C LEU A 179 4.76 -22.60 7.38
N LEU A 180 5.86 -22.51 8.14
CA LEU A 180 6.32 -21.32 8.84
C LEU A 180 7.71 -20.99 8.29
N VAL A 181 7.85 -19.81 7.68
CA VAL A 181 9.13 -19.33 7.15
C VAL A 181 9.44 -17.96 7.73
N ALA A 182 10.66 -17.80 8.22
CA ALA A 182 11.20 -16.50 8.57
C ALA A 182 12.05 -15.99 7.40
N LEU A 183 11.79 -14.77 6.93
CA LEU A 183 12.61 -14.09 5.93
C LEU A 183 13.28 -12.87 6.55
N ASP A 184 14.54 -12.64 6.22
CA ASP A 184 15.22 -11.38 6.51
C ASP A 184 14.54 -10.23 5.76
N SER A 185 14.06 -9.22 6.49
CA SER A 185 13.25 -8.10 5.98
C SER A 185 14.02 -7.11 5.10
N THR A 186 15.33 -7.33 4.89
CA THR A 186 16.18 -6.50 4.04
C THR A 186 16.53 -7.20 2.74
N SER A 187 16.89 -8.48 2.80
CA SER A 187 17.33 -9.28 1.66
C SER A 187 16.25 -10.17 1.08
N GLY A 188 15.23 -10.52 1.86
CA GLY A 188 14.19 -11.48 1.52
C GLY A 188 14.60 -12.94 1.61
N LYS A 189 15.78 -13.25 2.16
CA LYS A 189 16.29 -14.62 2.30
C LYS A 189 15.76 -15.30 3.55
N GLU A 190 15.54 -16.60 3.48
CA GLU A 190 15.20 -17.44 4.63
C GLU A 190 16.30 -17.41 5.69
N ILE A 191 15.91 -17.42 6.98
CA ILE A 191 16.80 -17.38 8.15
C ILE A 191 16.52 -18.52 9.13
#